data_AF-A0A8J7PR45-F1
#
_entry.id   AF-A0A8J7PR45-F1
#
_cell.length_a   1.000
_cell.length_b   1.000
_cell.length_c   1.000
_cell.angle_alpha   90.00
_cell.angle_beta   90.00
_cell.angle_gamma   90.00
#
_symmetry.space_group_name_H-M   'P 1'
#
loop_
_entity.id
_entity.type
_entity.pdbx_description
1 polymer ?
#
loop_
_entity_poly.entity_id
_entity_poly.type
_entity_poly.pdbx_seq_one_letter_code
_entity_poly.pdbx_strand_id
1 'polypeptide(L)'
;MLDEFLNEKVVIDLKSPFVCLGTLARFDDQFIELKGADLHDLRDTKTSRENYVAASVVTGIKRNRKRVLLVRADVVAVSRLGDVSFE
;
A
#
# COMPACT_ATOMS: atom_id res chain seq x y z
N MET A 1 5.93 14.27 -6.04
CA MET A 1 7.08 13.33 -6.09
C MET A 1 6.96 12.30 -4.97
N LEU A 2 7.66 11.14 -5.04
CA LEU A 2 7.58 10.09 -3.99
C LEU A 2 8.01 10.58 -2.61
N ASP A 3 8.91 11.56 -2.54
CA ASP A 3 9.36 12.22 -1.31
C ASP A 3 8.22 12.79 -0.46
N GLU A 4 7.14 13.24 -1.09
CA GLU A 4 5.96 13.81 -0.42
C GLU A 4 5.16 12.79 0.39
N PHE A 5 5.46 11.51 0.21
CA PHE A 5 4.81 10.40 0.91
C PHE A 5 5.71 9.80 2.00
N LEU A 6 6.94 10.29 2.19
CA LEU A 6 7.83 9.79 3.25
C LEU A 6 7.22 9.97 4.63
N ASN A 7 7.28 8.90 5.42
CA ASN A 7 6.66 8.75 6.74
C ASN A 7 5.12 8.78 6.75
N GLU A 8 4.48 8.87 5.58
CA GLU A 8 3.03 8.80 5.46
C GLU A 8 2.52 7.37 5.35
N LYS A 9 1.28 7.15 5.77
CA LYS A 9 0.56 5.91 5.46
C LYS A 9 0.12 5.96 4.01
N VAL A 10 0.53 4.97 3.23
CA VAL A 10 0.27 4.91 1.79
C VAL A 10 -0.44 3.64 1.38
N VAL A 11 -1.09 3.72 0.23
CA VAL A 11 -1.55 2.58 -0.58
C VAL A 11 -0.62 2.49 -1.78
N ILE A 12 -0.12 1.28 -2.06
CA ILE A 12 0.71 0.97 -3.22
C ILE A 12 -0.01 -0.09 -4.04
N ASP A 13 -0.42 0.31 -5.23
CA ASP A 13 -1.03 -0.58 -6.21
C ASP A 13 0.05 -1.25 -7.04
N LEU A 14 -0.02 -2.57 -7.14
CA LEU A 14 0.92 -3.37 -7.92
C LEU A 14 0.28 -3.80 -9.24
N LYS A 15 1.13 -4.07 -10.24
CA LYS A 15 0.71 -4.66 -11.53
C LYS A 15 0.07 -6.03 -11.33
N SER A 16 0.59 -6.79 -10.36
CA SER A 16 0.06 -8.07 -9.89
C SER A 16 -1.24 -7.88 -9.08
N PRO A 17 -2.02 -8.94 -8.79
CA PRO A 17 -3.25 -8.87 -7.99
C PRO A 17 -3.00 -8.65 -6.48
N PHE A 18 -1.99 -7.83 -6.16
CA PHE A 18 -1.65 -7.45 -4.81
C PHE A 18 -1.90 -5.95 -4.61
N VAL A 19 -2.18 -5.58 -3.37
CA VAL A 19 -2.13 -4.21 -2.88
C VAL A 19 -1.29 -4.19 -1.62
N CYS A 20 -0.47 -3.16 -1.45
CA CYS A 20 0.34 -3.02 -0.24
C CYS A 20 0.03 -1.72 0.47
N LEU A 21 -0.27 -1.81 1.76
CA LEU A 21 -0.52 -0.65 2.61
C LEU A 21 0.53 -0.60 3.70
N GLY A 22 1.03 0.57 4.06
CA GLY A 22 2.04 0.70 5.12
C GLY A 22 2.53 2.12 5.28
N THR A 23 3.53 2.33 6.12
CA THR A 23 4.22 3.62 6.20
C THR A 23 5.42 3.63 5.25
N LEU A 24 5.47 4.58 4.31
CA LEU A 24 6.60 4.75 3.40
C LEU A 24 7.83 5.17 4.21
N ALA A 25 8.82 4.30 4.32
CA ALA A 25 10.01 4.57 5.14
C ALA A 25 11.17 5.15 4.33
N ARG A 26 11.36 4.63 3.12
CA ARG A 26 12.38 5.07 2.15
C ARG A 26 12.08 4.48 0.77
N PHE A 27 12.76 4.99 -0.23
CA PHE A 27 12.78 4.41 -1.57
C PHE A 27 14.12 4.72 -2.22
N ASP A 28 14.45 3.93 -3.24
CA ASP A 28 15.55 4.17 -4.15
C ASP A 28 15.10 3.91 -5.60
N ASP A 29 16.06 3.71 -6.50
CA ASP A 29 15.78 3.46 -7.91
C ASP A 29 15.10 2.10 -8.16
N GLN A 30 15.30 1.13 -7.27
CA GLN A 30 14.81 -0.24 -7.44
C GLN A 30 13.66 -0.59 -6.50
N PHE A 31 13.65 -0.03 -5.29
CA PHE A 31 12.76 -0.48 -4.22
C PHE A 31 12.00 0.66 -3.55
N ILE A 32 10.81 0.31 -3.06
CA ILE A 32 10.06 1.09 -2.08
C ILE A 32 9.98 0.26 -0.79
N GLU A 33 10.39 0.84 0.33
CA GLU A 33 10.31 0.21 1.64
C GLU A 33 9.10 0.70 2.42
N LEU A 34 8.25 -0.24 2.85
CA LEU A 34 7.17 -0.01 3.79
C LEU A 34 7.45 -0.64 5.16
N LYS A 35 7.12 0.09 6.23
CA LYS A 35 7.12 -0.41 7.61
C LYS A 35 5.70 -0.64 8.12
N GLY A 36 5.54 -1.67 8.96
CA GLY A 36 4.24 -2.04 9.52
C GLY A 36 3.20 -2.25 8.41
N ALA A 37 3.59 -3.05 7.42
CA ALA A 37 2.88 -3.18 6.17
C ALA A 37 1.88 -4.34 6.18
N ASP A 38 0.90 -4.20 5.31
CA ASP A 38 -0.02 -5.23 4.88
C ASP A 38 0.20 -5.44 3.39
N LEU A 39 0.74 -6.59 3.01
CA LEU A 39 0.76 -7.02 1.62
C LEU A 39 -0.39 -8.01 1.44
N HIS A 40 -1.42 -7.58 0.72
CA HIS A 40 -2.65 -8.34 0.56
C HIS A 40 -2.76 -8.89 -0.86
N ASP A 41 -2.98 -10.21 -0.98
CA ASP A 41 -3.36 -10.84 -2.23
C ASP A 41 -4.88 -10.76 -2.40
N LEU A 42 -5.33 -10.09 -3.46
CA LEU A 42 -6.76 -9.91 -3.72
C LEU A 42 -7.46 -11.23 -4.08
N ARG A 43 -6.72 -12.31 -4.34
CA ARG A 43 -7.27 -13.64 -4.61
C ARG A 43 -7.64 -14.40 -3.33
N ASP A 44 -7.15 -13.96 -2.16
CA ASP A 44 -7.41 -14.62 -0.88
C ASP A 44 -8.82 -14.35 -0.35
N THR A 45 -9.53 -13.38 -0.93
CA THR A 45 -10.87 -12.98 -0.48
C THR A 45 -11.79 -12.67 -1.66
N LYS A 46 -13.08 -12.51 -1.39
CA LYS A 46 -14.08 -12.08 -2.40
C LYS A 46 -14.24 -10.55 -2.48
N THR A 47 -13.37 -9.78 -1.83
CA THR A 47 -13.47 -8.32 -1.83
C THR A 47 -12.78 -7.73 -3.06
N SER A 48 -13.31 -6.61 -3.56
CA SER A 48 -12.56 -5.81 -4.53
C SER A 48 -11.41 -5.07 -3.83
N ARG A 49 -10.42 -4.65 -4.61
CA ARG A 49 -9.34 -3.76 -4.15
C ARG A 49 -9.89 -2.49 -3.52
N GLU A 50 -10.85 -1.85 -4.18
CA GLU A 50 -11.51 -0.62 -3.71
C GLU A 50 -12.11 -0.82 -2.33
N ASN A 51 -12.92 -1.87 -2.14
CA ASN A 51 -13.54 -2.19 -0.86
C ASN A 51 -12.49 -2.54 0.22
N TYR A 52 -11.40 -3.21 -0.16
CA TYR A 52 -10.32 -3.53 0.77
C TYR A 52 -9.63 -2.28 1.32
N VAL A 53 -9.27 -1.38 0.41
CA VAL A 53 -8.61 -0.11 0.75
C VAL A 53 -9.58 0.76 1.54
N ALA A 54 -10.86 0.79 1.16
CA ALA A 54 -11.91 1.50 1.90
C ALA A 54 -12.06 1.05 3.33
N ALA A 55 -12.18 -0.27 3.54
CA ALA A 55 -12.20 -0.83 4.86
C ALA A 55 -10.93 -0.44 5.64
N SER A 56 -9.77 -0.42 5.01
CA SER A 56 -8.49 -0.09 5.65
C SER A 56 -8.37 1.37 6.08
N VAL A 57 -9.07 2.31 5.43
CA VAL A 57 -9.16 3.71 5.91
C VAL A 57 -9.85 3.76 7.27
N VAL A 58 -10.94 3.01 7.42
CA VAL A 58 -11.78 3.02 8.63
C VAL A 58 -11.17 2.16 9.74
N THR A 59 -10.73 0.94 9.41
CA THR A 59 -10.23 -0.04 10.41
C THR A 59 -8.74 0.12 10.69
N GLY A 60 -8.03 0.91 9.88
CA GLY A 60 -6.58 0.93 9.85
C GLY A 60 -5.97 -0.26 9.08
N ILE A 61 -4.66 -0.18 8.89
CA ILE A 61 -3.85 -1.17 8.14
C ILE A 61 -3.71 -2.46 8.96
N LYS A 62 -4.11 -3.60 8.39
CA LYS A 62 -3.98 -4.94 8.99
C LYS A 62 -2.56 -5.48 8.85
N ARG A 63 -1.65 -4.91 9.64
CA ARG A 63 -0.21 -5.21 9.57
C ARG A 63 0.07 -6.72 9.64
N ASN A 64 0.59 -7.28 8.56
CA ASN A 64 0.97 -8.69 8.49
C ASN A 64 2.48 -8.87 8.25
N ARG A 65 3.21 -7.79 7.99
CA ARG A 65 4.66 -7.76 7.81
C ARG A 65 5.26 -6.55 8.55
N LYS A 66 6.31 -6.78 9.34
CA LYS A 66 7.04 -5.67 10.01
C LYS A 66 7.70 -4.74 8.98
N ARG A 67 8.17 -5.30 7.87
CA ARG A 67 8.89 -4.60 6.80
C ARG A 67 8.64 -5.31 5.47
N VAL A 68 8.47 -4.55 4.40
CA VAL A 68 8.34 -5.04 3.01
C VAL A 68 9.19 -4.18 2.08
N LEU A 69 9.87 -4.83 1.13
CA LEU A 69 10.48 -4.17 -0.03
C LEU A 69 9.66 -4.52 -1.26
N LEU A 70 9.15 -3.51 -1.94
CA LEU A 70 8.43 -3.65 -3.20
C LEU A 70 9.37 -3.27 -4.34
N VAL A 71 9.39 -4.08 -5.40
CA VAL A 71 10.10 -3.74 -6.63
C VAL A 71 9.37 -2.57 -7.28
N ARG A 72 10.04 -1.42 -7.42
CA ARG A 72 9.45 -0.17 -7.93
C ARG A 72 8.93 -0.33 -9.35
N ALA A 73 9.56 -1.18 -10.16
CA ALA A 73 9.11 -1.50 -11.52
C ALA A 73 7.73 -2.20 -11.56
N ASP A 74 7.27 -2.79 -10.46
CA ASP A 74 5.97 -3.45 -10.36
C ASP A 74 4.87 -2.56 -9.77
N VAL A 75 5.21 -1.33 -9.37
CA VAL A 75 4.27 -0.35 -8.83
C VAL A 75 3.54 0.35 -9.98
N VAL A 76 2.21 0.44 -9.84
CA VAL A 76 1.32 1.17 -10.74
C VAL A 76 1.05 2.56 -10.20
N ALA A 77 0.71 2.67 -8.91
CA ALA A 77 0.36 3.93 -8.28
C ALA A 77 0.72 3.94 -6.79
N VAL A 78 0.90 5.15 -6.25
CA VAL A 78 1.08 5.41 -4.81
C VAL A 78 0.16 6.57 -4.44
N SER A 79 -0.61 6.41 -3.36
CA SER A 79 -1.46 7.45 -2.79
C SER A 79 -1.38 7.45 -1.27
N ARG A 80 -1.73 8.55 -0.60
CA ARG A 80 -1.90 8.54 0.85
C ARG A 80 -3.15 7.74 1.18
N LEU A 81 -3.08 6.93 2.22
CA LEU A 81 -4.26 6.23 2.72
C LEU A 81 -5.35 7.22 3.16
N GLY A 82 -4.96 8.40 3.68
CA GLY A 82 -5.90 9.45 4.08
C GLY A 82 -6.59 10.18 2.92
N ASP A 83 -6.06 10.07 1.70
CA ASP A 83 -6.62 10.71 0.52
C ASP A 83 -7.62 9.79 -0.22
N VAL A 84 -7.83 8.55 0.27
CA VAL A 84 -8.78 7.64 -0.35
C VAL A 84 -10.20 8.00 0.07
N SER A 85 -11.00 8.41 -0.90
CA SER A 85 -12.41 8.77 -0.75
C SER A 85 -13.34 7.70 -1.33
N PHE A 86 -14.50 7.55 -0.73
CA PHE A 86 -15.58 6.67 -1.19
C PHE A 86 -16.85 7.52 -1.14
N GLU A 87 -17.33 7.95 -2.31
CA GLU A 87 -18.65 8.58 -2.48
C GLU A 87 -19.72 7.50 -2.71
#